data_AF-A0A9W5S023-F1
#
_entry.id   AF-A0A9W5S023-F1
#
_cell.length_a   1.000
_cell.length_b   1.000
_cell.length_c   1.000
_cell.angle_alpha   90.00
_cell.angle_beta   90.00
_cell.angle_gamma   90.00
#
_symmetry.space_group_name_H-M   'P 1'
#
loop_
_entity.id
_entity.type
_entity.pdbx_description
1 polymer ?
#
loop_
_entity_poly.entity_id
_entity_poly.type
_entity_poly.pdbx_seq_one_letter_code
_entity_poly.pdbx_strand_id
1 'polypeptide(L)'
;MLLFFSIASGPITRLWPRAAILQTFRRQAGIWFTILALIHGFLVWDGWALWSVSRFLGYEFIPQLNRIVRLEPGFGLANIIGMLGLFMAVVLMATSSERALKLLGPSWKWLHHSASTIFYLSAIHTGYFLYIHYTISFHKNPAPPNWFRIPFLVLVAFLLLIKWLAFIKTVRKRKAA
;
A
#
# COMPACT_ATOMS: atom_id res chain seq x y z
N MET A 1 -0.01 -1.75 8.65
CA MET A 1 -0.35 -0.92 9.84
C MET A 1 0.25 0.48 9.80
N LEU A 2 1.54 0.65 9.56
CA LEU A 2 2.19 1.98 9.55
C LEU A 2 1.61 2.95 8.51
N LEU A 3 1.37 2.48 7.27
CA LEU A 3 0.71 3.29 6.24
C LEU A 3 -0.69 3.72 6.67
N PHE A 4 -1.47 2.78 7.22
CA PHE A 4 -2.81 3.06 7.73
C PHE A 4 -2.76 4.17 8.80
N PHE A 5 -1.86 4.07 9.78
CA PHE A 5 -1.68 5.11 10.80
C PHE A 5 -1.34 6.47 10.17
N SER A 6 -0.39 6.50 9.23
CA SER A 6 0.04 7.74 8.56
C SER A 6 -1.13 8.43 7.83
N ILE A 7 -1.94 7.66 7.11
CA ILE A 7 -3.11 8.19 6.37
C ILE A 7 -4.28 8.54 7.29
N ALA A 8 -4.56 7.71 8.30
CA ALA A 8 -5.68 7.90 9.23
C ALA A 8 -5.50 9.11 10.14
N SER A 9 -4.26 9.45 10.48
CA SER A 9 -3.94 10.58 11.37
C SER A 9 -4.65 11.87 10.94
N GLY A 10 -4.63 12.21 9.65
CA GLY A 10 -5.21 13.45 9.12
C GLY A 10 -6.74 13.57 9.33
N PRO A 11 -7.54 12.63 8.79
CA PRO A 11 -8.98 12.57 9.04
C PRO A 11 -9.33 12.53 10.53
N ILE A 12 -8.58 11.76 11.34
CA ILE A 12 -8.81 11.68 12.79
C ILE A 12 -8.64 13.06 13.44
N THR A 13 -7.55 13.78 13.16
CA THR A 13 -7.33 15.13 13.72
C THR A 13 -8.41 16.12 13.27
N ARG A 14 -8.97 15.97 12.05
CA ARG A 14 -10.11 16.80 11.59
C ARG A 14 -11.38 16.53 12.38
N LEU A 15 -11.68 15.25 12.67
CA LEU A 15 -12.84 14.85 13.44
C LEU A 15 -12.68 15.19 14.93
N TRP A 16 -11.50 14.94 15.48
CA TRP A 16 -11.15 15.14 16.88
C TRP A 16 -9.83 15.92 17.02
N PRO A 17 -9.89 17.25 17.27
CA PRO A 17 -8.69 18.10 17.37
C PRO A 17 -7.68 17.68 18.44
N ARG A 18 -8.10 17.09 19.57
CA ARG A 18 -7.18 16.59 20.60
C ARG A 18 -6.23 15.50 20.09
N ALA A 19 -6.57 14.83 18.99
CA ALA A 19 -5.70 13.87 18.33
C ALA A 19 -4.63 14.53 17.43
N ALA A 20 -4.37 15.84 17.59
CA ALA A 20 -3.28 16.53 16.88
C ALA A 20 -1.91 15.93 17.18
N ILE A 21 -1.73 15.33 18.36
CA ILE A 21 -0.49 14.61 18.72
C ILE A 21 -0.16 13.48 17.74
N LEU A 22 -1.15 12.88 17.06
CA LEU A 22 -0.89 11.84 16.05
C LEU A 22 -0.11 12.37 14.83
N GLN A 23 -0.17 13.68 14.56
CA GLN A 23 0.54 14.28 13.43
C GLN A 23 2.06 14.29 13.63
N THR A 24 2.53 14.33 14.89
CA THR A 24 3.98 14.38 15.17
C THR A 24 4.69 13.08 14.78
N PHE A 25 3.96 11.96 14.79
CA PHE A 25 4.45 10.62 14.44
C PHE A 25 4.20 10.25 12.98
N ARG A 26 3.44 11.06 12.23
CA ARG A 26 3.01 10.73 10.87
C ARG A 26 4.18 10.51 9.92
N ARG A 27 5.22 11.34 10.04
CA ARG A 27 6.42 11.30 9.20
C ARG A 27 7.22 10.03 9.45
N GLN A 28 7.48 9.73 10.72
CA GLN A 28 8.23 8.55 11.17
C GLN A 28 7.49 7.28 10.73
N ALA A 29 6.17 7.24 10.89
CA ALA A 29 5.37 6.11 10.43
C ALA A 29 5.46 5.90 8.90
N GLY A 30 5.48 6.98 8.10
CA GLY A 30 5.67 6.89 6.65
C GLY A 30 7.06 6.41 6.24
N ILE A 31 8.11 6.86 6.93
CA ILE A 31 9.49 6.40 6.71
C ILE A 31 9.62 4.92 7.05
N TRP A 32 9.18 4.52 8.24
CA TRP A 32 9.22 3.11 8.66
C TRP A 32 8.37 2.20 7.78
N PHE A 33 7.22 2.68 7.30
CA PHE A 33 6.44 1.96 6.30
C PHE A 33 7.27 1.68 5.04
N THR A 34 7.99 2.69 4.53
CA THR A 34 8.79 2.57 3.31
C THR A 34 9.96 1.60 3.51
N ILE A 35 10.64 1.68 4.66
CA ILE A 35 11.73 0.74 5.00
C ILE A 35 11.22 -0.70 5.03
N LEU A 36 10.09 -0.96 5.71
CA LEU A 36 9.50 -2.30 5.75
C LEU A 36 9.02 -2.75 4.37
N ALA A 37 8.51 -1.85 3.54
CA ALA A 37 8.10 -2.16 2.17
C ALA A 37 9.31 -2.52 1.27
N LEU A 38 10.46 -1.86 1.46
CA LEU A 38 11.72 -2.21 0.80
C LEU A 38 12.18 -3.61 1.20
N ILE A 39 12.21 -3.90 2.51
CA ILE A 39 12.56 -5.23 3.03
C ILE A 39 11.61 -6.28 2.46
N HIS A 40 10.30 -6.03 2.49
CA HIS A 40 9.31 -6.93 1.92
C HIS A 40 9.53 -7.16 0.43
N GLY A 41 9.76 -6.11 -0.36
CA GLY A 41 10.05 -6.22 -1.79
C GLY A 41 11.33 -7.02 -2.07
N PHE A 42 12.36 -6.84 -1.25
CA PHE A 42 13.59 -7.62 -1.33
C PHE A 42 13.35 -9.11 -1.05
N LEU A 43 12.58 -9.45 -0.01
CA LEU A 43 12.24 -10.85 0.30
C LEU A 43 11.43 -11.52 -0.83
N VAL A 44 10.57 -10.77 -1.52
CA VAL A 44 9.84 -11.28 -2.70
C VAL A 44 10.79 -11.47 -3.89
N TRP A 45 11.69 -10.52 -4.12
CA TRP A 45 12.67 -10.58 -5.20
C TRP A 45 13.63 -11.77 -5.06
N ASP A 46 14.18 -11.96 -3.86
CA ASP A 46 15.11 -13.04 -3.54
C ASP A 46 14.38 -14.38 -3.38
N GLY A 47 13.34 -14.45 -2.54
CA GLY A 47 12.72 -15.71 -2.16
C GLY A 47 11.70 -16.27 -3.15
N TRP A 48 10.91 -15.41 -3.82
CA TRP A 48 9.84 -15.88 -4.73
C TRP A 48 10.24 -15.74 -6.19
N ALA A 49 10.75 -14.57 -6.58
CA ALA A 49 11.18 -14.33 -7.96
C ALA A 49 12.54 -14.97 -8.27
N LEU A 50 13.34 -15.31 -7.26
CA LEU A 50 14.65 -15.93 -7.42
C LEU A 50 15.51 -15.15 -8.42
N TRP A 51 15.53 -13.81 -8.29
CA TRP A 51 16.27 -12.89 -9.15
C TRP A 51 15.86 -12.90 -10.64
N SER A 52 14.69 -13.46 -10.97
CA SER A 52 14.17 -13.53 -12.34
C SER A 52 12.99 -12.60 -12.57
N VAL A 53 13.12 -11.70 -13.55
CA VAL A 53 12.02 -10.82 -14.00
C VAL A 53 10.83 -11.65 -14.52
N SER A 54 11.09 -12.76 -15.22
CA SER A 54 10.05 -13.65 -15.72
C SER A 54 9.21 -14.22 -14.57
N ARG A 55 9.87 -14.76 -13.53
CA ARG A 55 9.21 -15.30 -12.34
C ARG A 55 8.50 -14.22 -11.55
N PHE A 56 9.11 -13.04 -11.40
CA PHE A 56 8.46 -11.88 -10.80
C PHE A 56 7.15 -11.51 -11.51
N LEU A 57 7.07 -11.72 -12.82
CA LEU A 57 5.86 -11.50 -13.62
C LEU A 57 4.92 -12.73 -13.67
N GLY A 58 5.26 -13.83 -12.99
CA GLY A 58 4.47 -15.06 -12.91
C GLY A 58 4.65 -16.01 -14.09
N TYR A 59 5.73 -15.85 -14.85
CA TYR A 59 6.07 -16.70 -16.00
C TYR A 59 7.23 -17.65 -15.69
N GLU A 60 7.03 -18.93 -16.00
CA GLU A 60 8.00 -19.99 -15.75
C GLU A 60 8.10 -20.94 -16.94
N PHE A 61 9.31 -21.44 -17.20
CA PHE A 61 9.54 -22.49 -18.17
C PHE A 61 9.22 -23.85 -17.55
N ILE A 62 8.34 -24.61 -18.19
CA ILE A 62 7.94 -25.95 -17.75
C ILE A 62 8.54 -26.98 -18.72
N PRO A 63 9.58 -27.74 -18.31
CA PRO A 63 10.26 -28.69 -19.20
C PRO A 63 9.32 -29.70 -19.87
N GLN A 64 8.31 -30.18 -19.13
CA GLN A 64 7.32 -31.14 -19.62
C GLN A 64 6.46 -30.60 -20.76
N LEU A 65 6.30 -29.27 -20.84
CA LEU A 65 5.54 -28.59 -21.89
C LEU A 65 6.46 -27.95 -22.94
N ASN A 66 7.77 -27.97 -22.72
CA ASN A 66 8.80 -27.30 -23.51
C ASN A 66 8.43 -25.85 -23.90
N ARG A 67 7.82 -25.11 -22.97
CA ARG A 67 7.37 -23.73 -23.21
C ARG A 67 7.29 -22.92 -21.92
N ILE A 68 7.35 -21.60 -22.07
CA ILE A 68 7.04 -20.66 -20.99
C ILE A 68 5.53 -20.61 -20.81
N VAL A 69 5.08 -20.74 -19.57
CA VAL A 69 3.66 -20.62 -19.20
C VAL A 69 3.50 -19.56 -18.12
N ARG A 70 2.31 -18.97 -18.08
CA ARG A 70 1.88 -18.14 -16.96
C ARG A 70 1.42 -19.07 -15.84
N LEU A 71 2.35 -19.45 -14.98
CA LEU A 71 2.10 -20.40 -13.90
C LEU A 71 1.23 -19.77 -12.80
N GLU A 72 1.44 -18.48 -12.52
CA GLU A 72 0.71 -17.73 -11.49
C GLU A 72 -0.18 -16.63 -12.11
N PRO A 73 -1.42 -16.93 -12.53
CA PRO A 73 -2.35 -15.93 -13.04
C PRO A 73 -2.55 -14.79 -12.04
N GLY A 74 -2.41 -13.53 -12.49
CA GLY A 74 -2.61 -12.34 -11.65
C GLY A 74 -1.41 -11.94 -10.79
N PHE A 75 -0.44 -12.82 -10.58
CA PHE A 75 0.73 -12.57 -9.71
C PHE A 75 1.62 -11.44 -10.26
N GLY A 76 1.94 -11.46 -11.55
CA GLY A 76 2.73 -10.40 -12.17
C GLY A 76 2.07 -9.02 -12.08
N LEU A 77 0.74 -8.94 -12.28
CA LEU A 77 0.01 -7.68 -12.13
C LEU A 77 0.04 -7.19 -10.69
N ALA A 78 -0.18 -8.09 -9.72
CA ALA A 78 -0.12 -7.74 -8.30
C ALA A 78 1.28 -7.24 -7.91
N ASN A 79 2.34 -7.85 -8.45
CA ASN A 79 3.73 -7.43 -8.22
C ASN A 79 4.04 -6.07 -8.84
N ILE A 80 3.54 -5.78 -10.05
CA ILE A 80 3.67 -4.44 -10.67
C ILE A 80 2.96 -3.37 -9.82
N ILE A 81 1.74 -3.66 -9.34
CA ILE A 81 1.00 -2.76 -8.44
C ILE A 81 1.80 -2.51 -7.15
N GLY A 82 2.36 -3.57 -6.55
CA GLY A 82 3.21 -3.48 -5.37
C GLY A 82 4.47 -2.65 -5.61
N MET A 83 5.16 -2.88 -6.74
CA MET A 83 6.37 -2.16 -7.14
C MET A 83 6.09 -0.68 -7.41
N LEU A 84 4.99 -0.35 -8.07
CA LEU A 84 4.57 1.04 -8.26
C LEU A 84 4.32 1.73 -6.91
N GLY A 85 3.61 1.06 -6.00
CA GLY A 85 3.39 1.56 -4.64
C GLY A 85 4.70 1.78 -3.87
N LEU A 86 5.64 0.84 -3.97
CA LEU A 86 6.97 0.93 -3.37
C LEU A 86 7.78 2.09 -3.95
N PHE A 87 7.83 2.22 -5.27
CA PHE A 87 8.52 3.33 -5.93
C PHE A 87 8.01 4.68 -5.44
N MET A 88 6.69 4.86 -5.41
CA MET A 88 6.08 6.08 -4.89
C MET A 88 6.42 6.30 -3.41
N ALA A 89 6.42 5.25 -2.59
CA ALA A 89 6.79 5.35 -1.18
C ALA A 89 8.24 5.79 -0.97
N VAL A 90 9.17 5.27 -1.78
CA VAL A 90 10.59 5.68 -1.77
C VAL A 90 10.73 7.15 -2.13
N VAL A 91 10.00 7.64 -3.14
CA VAL A 91 9.97 9.07 -3.50
C VAL A 91 9.45 9.93 -2.33
N LEU A 92 8.38 9.49 -1.64
CA LEU A 92 7.88 10.21 -0.47
C LEU A 92 8.88 10.20 0.69
N MET A 93 9.55 9.07 0.94
CA MET A 93 10.58 8.96 1.97
C MET A 93 11.77 9.89 1.68
N ALA A 94 12.27 9.90 0.44
CA ALA A 94 13.36 10.79 0.01
C ALA A 94 13.00 12.27 0.15
N THR A 95 11.72 12.62 0.00
CA THR A 95 11.20 13.99 0.13
C THR A 95 10.60 14.30 1.49
N SER A 96 10.85 13.47 2.51
CA SER A 96 10.35 13.66 3.89
C SER A 96 11.26 14.56 4.77
N SER A 97 12.13 15.38 4.18
CA SER A 97 13.05 16.27 4.91
C SER A 97 12.65 17.73 4.82
N GLU A 98 13.06 18.53 5.83
CA GLU A 98 12.84 19.99 5.82
C GLU A 98 13.50 20.67 4.62
N ARG A 99 14.64 20.13 4.15
CA ARG A 99 15.31 20.61 2.94
C ARG A 99 14.44 20.39 1.70
N ALA A 100 13.87 19.19 1.55
CA ALA A 100 12.98 18.87 0.44
C ALA A 100 11.70 19.74 0.46
N LEU A 101 11.16 20.02 1.65
CA LEU A 101 10.03 20.94 1.80
C LEU A 101 10.37 22.35 1.30
N LYS A 102 11.54 22.88 1.68
CA LYS A 102 12.00 24.20 1.23
C LYS A 102 12.26 24.25 -0.28
N LEU A 103 12.84 23.18 -0.85
CA LEU A 103 13.16 23.11 -2.28
C LEU A 103 11.90 22.97 -3.15
N LEU A 104 10.92 22.16 -2.73
CA LEU A 104 9.72 21.88 -3.52
C LEU A 104 8.58 22.87 -3.28
N GLY A 105 8.60 23.59 -2.15
CA GLY A 105 7.60 24.61 -1.82
C GLY A 105 6.17 24.06 -1.85
N PRO A 106 5.21 24.75 -2.49
CA PRO A 106 3.80 24.31 -2.57
C PRO A 106 3.60 22.92 -3.20
N SER A 107 4.46 22.54 -4.15
CA SER A 107 4.40 21.25 -4.86
C SER A 107 4.68 20.06 -3.94
N TRP A 108 5.37 20.28 -2.81
CA TRP A 108 5.61 19.24 -1.81
C TRP A 108 4.31 18.61 -1.31
N LYS A 109 3.28 19.44 -1.09
CA LYS A 109 1.99 18.97 -0.59
C LYS A 109 1.24 18.14 -1.64
N TRP A 110 1.34 18.51 -2.91
CA TRP A 110 0.79 17.71 -4.02
C TRP A 110 1.48 16.35 -4.09
N LEU A 111 2.82 16.33 -4.03
CA LEU A 111 3.60 15.09 -4.04
C LEU A 111 3.19 14.18 -2.88
N HIS A 112 3.15 14.70 -1.65
CA HIS A 112 2.78 13.94 -0.46
C HIS A 112 1.29 13.56 -0.39
N HIS A 113 0.43 14.17 -1.23
CA HIS A 113 -0.96 13.71 -1.40
C HIS A 113 -1.03 12.30 -2.03
N SER A 114 0.00 11.94 -2.81
CA SER A 114 0.16 10.62 -3.43
C SER A 114 0.22 9.47 -2.43
N ALA A 115 0.40 9.75 -1.14
CA ALA A 115 0.28 8.75 -0.07
C ALA A 115 -1.11 8.07 -0.05
N SER A 116 -2.17 8.76 -0.48
CA SER A 116 -3.49 8.12 -0.66
C SER A 116 -3.49 7.13 -1.82
N THR A 117 -2.79 7.42 -2.91
CA THR A 117 -2.62 6.50 -4.04
C THR A 117 -1.86 5.26 -3.60
N ILE A 118 -0.77 5.43 -2.85
CA ILE A 118 -0.01 4.30 -2.27
C ILE A 118 -0.93 3.43 -1.42
N PHE A 119 -1.79 4.02 -0.57
CA PHE A 119 -2.76 3.26 0.21
C PHE A 119 -3.69 2.41 -0.65
N TYR A 120 -4.25 2.96 -1.72
CA TYR A 120 -5.15 2.20 -2.60
C TYR A 120 -4.41 1.09 -3.35
N LEU A 121 -3.20 1.36 -3.87
CA LEU A 121 -2.37 0.34 -4.52
C LEU A 121 -2.02 -0.78 -3.53
N SER A 122 -1.59 -0.45 -2.31
CA SER A 122 -1.31 -1.42 -1.25
C SER A 122 -2.55 -2.22 -0.86
N ALA A 123 -3.73 -1.57 -0.74
CA ALA A 123 -4.96 -2.27 -0.41
C ALA A 123 -5.37 -3.26 -1.53
N ILE A 124 -5.25 -2.88 -2.80
CA ILE A 124 -5.52 -3.77 -3.93
C ILE A 124 -4.53 -4.93 -3.96
N HIS A 125 -3.24 -4.64 -3.83
CA HIS A 125 -2.17 -5.64 -3.78
C HIS A 125 -2.40 -6.64 -2.64
N THR A 126 -2.60 -6.17 -1.40
CA THR A 126 -2.88 -7.03 -0.26
C THR A 126 -4.21 -7.78 -0.41
N GLY A 127 -5.25 -7.14 -0.93
CA GLY A 127 -6.55 -7.76 -1.17
C GLY A 127 -6.46 -8.92 -2.16
N TYR A 128 -5.70 -8.75 -3.25
CA TYR A 128 -5.43 -9.83 -4.19
C TYR A 128 -4.79 -11.04 -3.49
N PHE A 129 -3.74 -10.85 -2.69
CA PHE A 129 -3.09 -11.97 -1.99
C PHE A 129 -3.97 -12.61 -0.92
N LEU A 130 -4.74 -11.81 -0.17
CA LEU A 130 -5.60 -12.35 0.89
C LEU A 130 -6.79 -13.15 0.34
N TYR A 131 -7.36 -12.75 -0.80
CA TYR A 131 -8.65 -13.27 -1.26
C TYR A 131 -8.61 -14.04 -2.57
N ILE A 132 -7.63 -13.78 -3.45
CA ILE A 132 -7.62 -14.30 -4.83
C ILE A 132 -6.44 -15.23 -5.07
N HIS A 133 -5.21 -14.81 -4.73
CA HIS A 133 -4.01 -15.55 -5.14
C HIS A 133 -3.96 -17.00 -4.64
N TYR A 134 -4.39 -17.23 -3.40
CA TYR A 134 -4.37 -18.55 -2.75
C TYR A 134 -5.70 -19.31 -2.85
N THR A 135 -6.54 -19.00 -3.85
CA THR A 135 -7.72 -19.82 -4.16
C THR A 135 -7.33 -21.07 -4.94
N ILE A 136 -8.30 -21.96 -5.15
CA ILE A 136 -8.07 -23.19 -5.91
C ILE A 136 -7.54 -22.87 -7.32
N SER A 137 -6.52 -23.62 -7.74
CA SER A 137 -5.89 -23.52 -9.05
C SER A 137 -5.55 -24.92 -9.56
N PHE A 138 -5.37 -25.08 -10.87
CA PHE A 138 -5.12 -26.38 -11.51
C PHE A 138 -3.86 -27.10 -11.00
N HIS A 139 -2.91 -26.38 -10.37
CA HIS A 139 -1.63 -26.90 -9.89
C HIS A 139 -1.39 -26.63 -8.39
N LYS A 140 -2.36 -26.06 -7.66
CA LYS A 140 -2.23 -25.75 -6.23
C LYS A 140 -3.54 -25.92 -5.49
N ASN A 141 -3.46 -26.60 -4.36
CA ASN A 141 -4.55 -26.62 -3.38
C ASN A 141 -4.61 -25.27 -2.64
N PRO A 142 -5.81 -24.81 -2.25
CA PRO A 142 -5.95 -23.57 -1.51
C PRO A 142 -5.28 -23.67 -0.14
N ALA A 143 -4.62 -22.59 0.28
CA ALA A 143 -4.11 -22.48 1.63
C ALA A 143 -5.28 -22.30 2.64
N PRO A 144 -5.10 -22.67 3.92
CA PRO A 144 -6.06 -22.32 4.96
C PRO A 144 -6.38 -20.81 4.94
N PRO A 145 -7.65 -20.41 5.15
CA PRO A 145 -8.02 -19.00 5.15
C PRO A 145 -7.14 -18.18 6.11
N ASN A 146 -6.57 -17.09 5.60
CA ASN A 146 -5.77 -16.19 6.42
C ASN A 146 -6.69 -15.45 7.40
N TRP A 147 -6.40 -15.55 8.71
CA TRP A 147 -7.16 -14.88 9.78
C TRP A 147 -7.25 -13.36 9.58
N PHE A 148 -6.26 -12.77 8.90
CA PHE A 148 -6.16 -11.33 8.67
C PHE A 148 -7.12 -10.80 7.58
N ARG A 149 -7.86 -11.68 6.89
CA ARG A 149 -8.91 -11.29 5.92
C ARG A 149 -9.91 -10.29 6.53
N ILE A 150 -10.58 -10.68 7.62
CA ILE A 150 -11.62 -9.86 8.25
C ILE A 150 -11.04 -8.56 8.84
N PRO A 151 -9.95 -8.59 9.64
CA PRO A 151 -9.29 -7.36 10.11
C PRO A 151 -8.90 -6.41 8.98
N PHE A 152 -8.39 -6.93 7.86
CA PHE A 152 -8.04 -6.11 6.70
C PHE A 152 -9.26 -5.35 6.14
N LEU A 153 -10.39 -6.02 5.93
CA LEU A 153 -11.62 -5.37 5.44
C LEU A 153 -12.12 -4.30 6.41
N VAL A 154 -12.14 -4.62 7.71
CA VAL A 154 -12.56 -3.68 8.75
C VAL A 154 -11.67 -2.44 8.73
N LEU A 155 -10.35 -2.60 8.60
CA LEU A 155 -9.41 -1.48 8.53
C LEU A 155 -9.62 -0.62 7.28
N VAL A 156 -9.74 -1.23 6.10
CA VAL A 156 -9.98 -0.48 4.85
C VAL A 156 -11.30 0.28 4.93
N ALA A 157 -12.39 -0.40 5.34
CA ALA A 157 -13.71 0.22 5.49
C ALA A 157 -13.70 1.35 6.52
N PHE A 158 -13.05 1.14 7.68
CA PHE A 158 -12.91 2.16 8.71
C PHE A 158 -12.16 3.39 8.18
N LEU A 159 -11.04 3.21 7.46
CA LEU A 159 -10.28 4.34 6.91
C LEU A 159 -11.10 5.15 5.91
N LEU A 160 -11.85 4.47 5.05
CA LEU A 160 -12.75 5.13 4.11
C LEU A 160 -13.82 5.91 4.88
N LEU A 161 -14.47 5.30 5.86
CA LEU A 161 -15.51 5.94 6.68
C LEU A 161 -14.99 7.20 7.37
N ILE A 162 -13.83 7.16 8.04
CA ILE A 162 -13.29 8.35 8.71
C ILE A 162 -12.89 9.45 7.71
N LYS A 163 -12.40 9.08 6.51
CA LYS A 163 -12.11 10.05 5.44
C LYS A 163 -13.39 10.73 4.98
N TRP A 164 -14.46 9.97 4.76
CA TRP A 164 -15.78 10.48 4.38
C TRP A 164 -16.36 11.41 5.45
N LEU A 165 -16.34 11.01 6.71
CA LEU A 165 -16.83 11.84 7.82
C LEU A 165 -16.02 13.14 7.95
N ALA A 166 -14.69 13.07 7.83
CA ALA A 166 -13.82 14.25 7.88
C ALA A 166 -14.09 15.21 6.72
N PHE A 167 -14.36 14.69 5.52
CA PHE A 167 -14.76 15.47 4.36
C PHE A 167 -16.09 16.19 4.60
N ILE A 168 -17.13 15.47 5.01
CA ILE A 168 -18.46 16.03 5.31
C ILE A 168 -18.35 17.14 6.35
N LYS A 169 -17.63 16.91 7.46
CA LYS A 169 -17.41 17.92 8.49
C LYS A 169 -16.71 19.17 7.94
N THR A 170 -15.70 18.98 7.07
CA THR A 170 -14.95 20.09 6.46
C THR A 170 -15.83 20.93 5.55
N VAL A 171 -16.67 20.29 4.71
CA VAL A 171 -17.61 20.98 3.82
C VAL A 171 -18.66 21.75 4.63
N ARG A 172 -19.25 21.14 5.67
CA ARG A 172 -20.24 21.80 6.54
C ARG A 172 -19.65 23.03 7.22
N LYS A 173 -18.44 22.93 7.77
CA LYS A 173 -17.77 24.06 8.42
C LYS A 173 -17.49 25.22 7.46
N ARG A 174 -17.13 24.94 6.20
CA ARG A 174 -16.90 25.96 5.17
C ARG A 174 -18.17 26.64 4.69
N LYS A 175 -19.31 25.97 4.75
CA LYS A 175 -20.62 26.57 4.41
C LYS A 175 -21.18 27.46 5.53
N ALA A 176 -20.77 27.23 6.77
CA ALA A 176 -21.22 27.97 7.94
C ALA A 176 -20.33 29.16 8.32
N ALA A 177 -19.23 29.37 7.59
CA ALA A 177 -18.28 30.46 7.75
C ALA A 177 -18.40 31.40 6.55
#